data_AF-A0A7W1LG86-F1
#
_entry.id   AF-A0A7W1LG86-F1
#
_cell.length_a   1.000
_cell.length_b   1.000
_cell.length_c   1.000
_cell.angle_alpha   90.00
_cell.angle_beta   90.00
_cell.angle_gamma   90.00
#
_symmetry.space_group_name_H-M   'P 1'
#
loop_
_entity.id
_entity.type
_entity.pdbx_description
1 polymer ?
#
loop_
_entity_poly.entity_id
_entity_poly.type
_entity_poly.pdbx_seq_one_letter_code
_entity_poly.pdbx_strand_id
1 'polypeptide(L)'
;MRRKTFMRLFVALVPLVAAAVVGASFTSAANDRARTPALEFLGQQIIPTRTQFEGTEIGGLSGMAYDAARDLFYVLSDDQGQIDPMRFYTLRVDLADGSLDAGDIDFLAVTTLLEPNGQPFATASADPEGLALTKDDELVVTSEGFAARLIDPFVRLFELDGSSLGALPVPTPFLPIAGGTRGVRQNLGFESAATA
;
A
#
# COMPACT_ATOMS: atom_id res chain seq x y z
N MET A 1 -57.52 -71.33 2.08
CA MET A 1 -58.01 -71.06 3.46
C MET A 1 -58.04 -69.55 3.66
N ARG A 2 -59.23 -69.00 3.95
CA ARG A 2 -59.49 -67.56 4.15
C ARG A 2 -58.70 -67.00 5.34
N ARG A 3 -58.16 -65.79 5.20
CA ARG A 3 -58.13 -64.80 6.29
C ARG A 3 -58.38 -63.41 5.73
N LYS A 4 -59.48 -62.81 6.18
CA LYS A 4 -59.87 -61.41 5.98
C LYS A 4 -59.23 -60.60 7.10
N THR A 5 -58.60 -59.46 6.82
CA THR A 5 -58.56 -58.35 7.81
C THR A 5 -58.35 -56.98 7.15
N PHE A 6 -59.38 -56.14 7.31
CA PHE A 6 -59.43 -54.68 7.47
C PHE A 6 -58.54 -53.74 6.64
N MET A 7 -59.22 -53.12 5.68
CA MET A 7 -59.16 -51.70 5.29
C MET A 7 -58.69 -50.72 6.38
N ARG A 8 -57.63 -49.97 6.09
CA ARG A 8 -57.45 -48.57 6.50
C ARG A 8 -56.86 -47.78 5.35
N LEU A 9 -57.72 -46.97 4.75
CA LEU A 9 -57.42 -45.95 3.75
C LEU A 9 -56.63 -44.83 4.44
N PHE A 10 -55.36 -44.65 4.10
CA PHE A 10 -54.65 -43.39 4.36
C PHE A 10 -54.41 -42.73 3.00
N VAL A 11 -55.29 -41.80 2.66
CA VAL A 11 -55.05 -40.81 1.61
C VAL A 11 -53.98 -39.87 2.16
N ALA A 12 -52.72 -40.12 1.83
CA ALA A 12 -51.67 -39.13 2.01
C ALA A 12 -51.73 -38.18 0.81
N LEU A 13 -52.38 -37.04 1.04
CA LEU A 13 -52.43 -35.90 0.14
C LEU A 13 -51.00 -35.44 -0.15
N VAL A 14 -50.56 -35.55 -1.40
CA VAL A 14 -49.31 -34.94 -1.88
C VAL A 14 -49.62 -33.46 -2.14
N PRO A 15 -49.02 -32.49 -1.42
CA PRO A 15 -49.02 -31.12 -1.89
C PRO A 15 -47.88 -30.98 -2.91
N LEU A 16 -48.27 -30.90 -4.18
CA LEU A 16 -47.42 -30.41 -5.25
C LEU A 16 -47.12 -28.93 -4.98
N VAL A 17 -46.04 -28.64 -4.25
CA VAL A 17 -45.56 -27.27 -4.07
C VAL A 17 -44.85 -26.86 -5.35
N ALA A 18 -45.59 -26.19 -6.24
CA ALA A 18 -45.01 -25.45 -7.34
C ALA A 18 -44.17 -24.31 -6.77
N ALA A 19 -42.84 -24.50 -6.72
CA ALA A 19 -41.91 -23.44 -6.39
C ALA A 19 -41.94 -22.40 -7.53
N ALA A 20 -42.74 -21.36 -7.36
CA ALA A 20 -42.63 -20.15 -8.17
C ALA A 20 -41.29 -19.50 -7.85
N VAL A 21 -40.29 -19.76 -8.71
CA VAL A 21 -39.05 -18.98 -8.74
C VAL A 21 -39.42 -17.59 -9.23
N VAL A 22 -39.79 -16.72 -8.29
CA VAL A 22 -39.80 -15.28 -8.54
C VAL A 22 -38.35 -14.90 -8.72
N GLY A 23 -37.92 -14.79 -9.97
CA GLY A 23 -36.66 -14.16 -10.32
C GLY A 23 -36.73 -12.71 -9.87
N ALA A 24 -36.31 -12.44 -8.63
CA ALA A 24 -35.99 -11.10 -8.19
C ALA A 24 -34.79 -10.66 -9.02
N SER A 25 -35.06 -10.00 -10.15
CA SER A 25 -34.05 -9.24 -10.86
C SER A 25 -33.61 -8.13 -9.92
N PHE A 26 -32.48 -8.33 -9.24
CA PHE A 26 -31.73 -7.23 -8.65
C PHE A 26 -31.23 -6.39 -9.82
N THR A 27 -32.06 -5.45 -10.29
CA THR A 27 -31.56 -4.35 -11.09
C THR A 27 -30.66 -3.56 -10.15
N SER A 28 -29.35 -3.80 -10.25
CA SER A 28 -28.36 -2.89 -9.70
C SER A 28 -28.70 -1.54 -10.30
N ALA A 29 -29.26 -0.62 -9.50
CA ALA A 29 -29.33 0.76 -9.89
C ALA A 29 -27.87 1.20 -10.03
N ALA A 30 -27.38 1.21 -11.27
CA ALA A 30 -26.10 1.81 -11.57
C ALA A 30 -26.15 3.21 -10.97
N ASN A 31 -25.26 3.47 -10.01
CA ASN A 31 -25.20 4.76 -9.38
C ASN A 31 -24.77 5.75 -10.47
N ASP A 32 -25.70 6.53 -11.02
CA ASP A 32 -25.45 7.59 -12.01
C ASP A 32 -24.49 8.69 -11.49
N ARG A 33 -24.01 8.56 -10.24
CA ARG A 33 -22.96 9.37 -9.64
C ARG A 33 -21.57 8.74 -9.65
N ALA A 34 -21.39 7.56 -10.23
CA ALA A 34 -20.06 7.04 -10.52
C ALA A 34 -19.44 7.91 -11.62
N ARG A 35 -18.85 9.05 -11.24
CA ARG A 35 -17.98 9.79 -12.15
C ARG A 35 -16.79 8.88 -12.44
N THR A 36 -16.60 8.51 -13.70
CA THR A 36 -15.33 7.94 -14.12
C THR A 36 -14.26 8.98 -13.83
N PRO A 37 -13.25 8.68 -13.01
CA PRO A 37 -12.13 9.61 -12.84
C PRO A 37 -11.51 9.85 -14.22
N ALA A 38 -11.42 11.12 -14.62
CA ALA A 38 -10.68 11.52 -15.81
C ALA A 38 -9.27 11.88 -15.36
N LEU A 39 -8.27 11.39 -16.08
CA LEU A 39 -6.88 11.75 -15.87
C LEU A 39 -6.49 12.79 -16.92
N GLU A 40 -5.87 13.86 -16.47
CA GLU A 40 -5.26 14.88 -17.32
C GLU A 40 -3.75 14.81 -17.12
N PHE A 41 -3.01 14.76 -18.22
CA PHE A 41 -1.55 14.83 -18.17
C PHE A 41 -1.13 16.29 -18.12
N LEU A 42 -0.63 16.73 -16.97
CA LEU A 42 -0.21 18.11 -16.74
C LEU A 42 1.21 18.39 -17.25
N GLY A 43 2.07 17.37 -17.36
CA GLY A 43 3.44 17.52 -17.86
C GLY A 43 4.42 16.54 -17.21
N GLN A 44 5.71 16.80 -17.38
CA GLN A 44 6.78 15.95 -16.87
C GLN A 44 8.08 16.75 -16.65
N GLN A 45 8.63 16.64 -15.45
CA GLN A 45 10.01 17.03 -15.15
C GLN A 45 10.87 15.77 -14.94
N ILE A 46 12.04 15.73 -15.59
CA ILE A 46 13.03 14.66 -15.38
C ILE A 46 14.13 15.19 -14.46
N ILE A 47 14.37 14.52 -13.34
CA ILE A 47 15.56 14.74 -12.52
C ILE A 47 16.67 13.82 -13.03
N PRO A 48 17.81 14.34 -13.52
CA PRO A 48 18.90 13.51 -14.00
C PRO A 48 19.45 12.57 -12.91
N THR A 49 19.85 11.36 -13.27
CA THR A 49 20.60 10.47 -12.38
C THR A 49 21.86 11.16 -11.85
N ARG A 50 22.26 10.89 -10.60
CA ARG A 50 23.37 11.56 -9.90
C ARG A 50 23.13 13.02 -9.53
N THR A 51 21.89 13.51 -9.63
CA THR A 51 21.55 14.83 -9.09
C THR A 51 21.72 14.80 -7.57
N GLN A 52 22.49 15.73 -7.02
CA GLN A 52 22.80 15.80 -5.60
C GLN A 52 21.90 16.82 -4.91
N PHE A 53 21.41 16.49 -3.72
CA PHE A 53 20.66 17.36 -2.85
C PHE A 53 21.07 17.10 -1.39
N GLU A 54 21.55 18.14 -0.72
CA GLU A 54 21.99 18.10 0.69
C GLU A 54 22.93 16.92 1.04
N GLY A 55 23.81 16.55 0.10
CA GLY A 55 24.78 15.47 0.28
C GLY A 55 24.24 14.05 0.01
N THR A 56 23.05 13.94 -0.57
CA THR A 56 22.44 12.68 -1.03
C THR A 56 22.13 12.75 -2.53
N GLU A 57 22.15 11.61 -3.22
CA GLU A 57 21.67 11.50 -4.59
C GLU A 57 20.14 11.41 -4.63
N ILE A 58 19.46 12.32 -5.34
CA ILE A 58 18.03 12.15 -5.64
C ILE A 58 17.88 10.96 -6.60
N GLY A 59 17.21 9.91 -6.14
CA GLY A 59 17.01 8.70 -6.92
C GLY A 59 16.20 7.65 -6.19
N GLY A 60 15.77 6.63 -6.93
CA GLY A 60 15.02 5.51 -6.37
C GLY A 60 13.66 5.92 -5.80
N LEU A 61 12.94 6.86 -6.41
CA LEU A 61 11.71 7.37 -5.79
C LEU A 61 10.58 6.34 -5.95
N SER A 62 10.07 5.79 -4.84
CA SER A 62 9.10 4.67 -4.82
C SER A 62 7.74 5.03 -4.23
N GLY A 63 7.72 5.80 -3.13
CA GLY A 63 6.51 6.18 -2.41
C GLY A 63 6.35 7.69 -2.29
N MET A 64 5.11 8.20 -2.29
CA MET A 64 4.81 9.62 -2.15
C MET A 64 3.53 9.86 -1.34
N ALA A 65 3.57 10.85 -0.46
CA ALA A 65 2.42 11.30 0.32
C ALA A 65 2.29 12.83 0.26
N TYR A 66 1.07 13.33 0.05
CA TYR A 66 0.78 14.77 0.06
C TYR A 66 0.34 15.24 1.44
N ASP A 67 0.96 16.30 1.94
CA ASP A 67 0.54 17.04 3.12
C ASP A 67 -0.22 18.29 2.68
N ALA A 68 -1.55 18.22 2.73
CA ALA A 68 -2.42 19.33 2.35
C ALA A 68 -2.35 20.52 3.33
N ALA A 69 -1.94 20.31 4.59
CA ALA A 69 -1.85 21.39 5.56
C ALA A 69 -0.60 22.25 5.34
N ARG A 70 0.49 21.63 4.87
CA ARG A 70 1.78 22.29 4.61
C ARG A 70 2.02 22.58 3.12
N ASP A 71 1.15 22.07 2.26
CA ASP A 71 1.22 22.13 0.80
C ASP A 71 2.59 21.67 0.29
N LEU A 72 2.90 20.41 0.57
CA LEU A 72 4.15 19.76 0.20
C LEU A 72 3.95 18.25 0.08
N PHE A 73 4.95 17.58 -0.47
CA PHE A 73 5.00 16.13 -0.59
C PHE A 73 6.18 15.58 0.20
N TYR A 74 5.98 14.41 0.78
CA TYR A 74 7.04 13.52 1.24
C TYR A 74 7.24 12.43 0.20
N VAL A 75 8.49 12.16 -0.19
CA VAL A 75 8.82 11.20 -1.25
C VAL A 75 9.93 10.27 -0.78
N LEU A 76 9.63 8.98 -0.68
CA LEU A 76 10.53 7.94 -0.21
C LEU A 76 11.53 7.54 -1.31
N SER A 77 12.78 7.28 -0.91
CA SER A 77 13.75 6.59 -1.74
C SER A 77 13.77 5.09 -1.39
N ASP A 78 13.68 4.22 -2.40
CA ASP A 78 13.86 2.76 -2.40
C ASP A 78 15.32 2.31 -2.31
N ASP A 79 16.26 3.27 -2.25
CA ASP A 79 17.65 2.93 -2.06
C ASP A 79 17.82 2.13 -0.77
N GLN A 80 18.27 0.90 -0.93
CA GLN A 80 18.51 -0.06 0.13
C GLN A 80 19.74 0.32 0.98
N GLY A 81 20.12 1.59 1.05
CA GLY A 81 21.34 2.05 1.72
C GLY A 81 22.62 1.86 0.91
N GLN A 82 22.52 1.69 -0.41
CA GLN A 82 23.67 1.46 -1.31
C GLN A 82 24.34 2.76 -1.73
N ILE A 83 23.54 3.79 -2.01
CA ILE A 83 24.04 5.11 -2.40
C ILE A 83 24.11 6.00 -1.16
N ASP A 84 22.99 6.15 -0.46
CA ASP A 84 22.86 6.94 0.76
C ASP A 84 21.94 6.23 1.77
N PRO A 85 21.95 6.61 3.06
CA PRO A 85 21.02 6.05 4.03
C PRO A 85 19.55 6.10 3.59
N MET A 86 18.74 5.17 4.10
CA MET A 86 17.29 5.14 3.88
C MET A 86 16.68 6.49 4.27
N ARG A 87 15.95 7.11 3.34
CA ARG A 87 15.56 8.52 3.44
C ARG A 87 14.26 8.82 2.71
N PHE A 88 13.66 9.95 3.06
CA PHE A 88 12.66 10.60 2.23
C PHE A 88 13.06 12.05 1.96
N TYR A 89 12.55 12.58 0.86
CA TYR A 89 12.65 13.98 0.48
C TYR A 89 11.36 14.70 0.81
N THR A 90 11.48 15.96 1.23
CA THR A 90 10.37 16.89 1.26
C THR A 90 10.45 17.77 0.02
N LEU A 91 9.39 17.84 -0.77
CA LEU A 91 9.36 18.68 -1.98
C LEU A 91 8.06 19.44 -2.14
N ARG A 92 8.09 20.49 -2.97
CA ARG A 92 6.91 21.17 -3.49
C ARG A 92 6.80 20.94 -4.99
N VAL A 93 5.56 20.98 -5.46
CA VAL A 93 5.20 20.92 -6.88
C VAL A 93 4.39 22.18 -7.18
N ASP A 94 4.94 23.10 -7.96
CA ASP A 94 4.20 24.26 -8.44
C ASP A 94 3.38 23.86 -9.67
N LEU A 95 2.06 24.00 -9.59
CA LEU A 95 1.13 23.75 -10.69
C LEU A 95 0.20 24.96 -10.91
N ALA A 96 0.61 26.16 -10.46
CA ALA A 96 -0.25 27.33 -10.44
C ALA A 96 -0.72 27.77 -11.83
N ASP A 97 0.05 27.46 -12.88
CA ASP A 97 -0.31 27.74 -14.28
C ASP A 97 -1.05 26.59 -14.99
N GLY A 98 -1.23 25.46 -14.30
CA GLY A 98 -1.91 24.27 -14.82
C GLY A 98 -1.02 23.29 -15.59
N SER A 99 0.30 23.47 -15.59
CA SER A 99 1.28 22.57 -16.21
C SER A 99 2.31 22.07 -15.19
N LEU A 100 3.01 20.98 -15.55
CA LEU A 100 4.21 20.51 -14.86
C LEU A 100 5.40 20.54 -15.83
N ASP A 101 6.28 21.51 -15.66
CA ASP A 101 7.45 21.76 -16.49
C ASP A 101 8.75 21.78 -15.66
N ALA A 102 9.89 21.98 -16.35
CA ALA A 102 11.19 21.99 -15.70
C ALA A 102 11.33 23.21 -14.78
N GLY A 103 11.46 22.95 -13.48
CA GLY A 103 11.63 23.99 -12.45
C GLY A 103 10.52 24.00 -11.41
N ASP A 104 9.44 23.24 -11.66
CA ASP A 104 8.25 23.21 -10.79
C ASP A 104 8.41 22.28 -9.60
N ILE A 105 9.37 21.35 -9.65
CA ILE A 105 9.75 20.50 -8.53
C ILE A 105 10.87 21.17 -7.73
N ASP A 106 10.55 21.58 -6.50
CA ASP A 106 11.50 22.16 -5.56
C ASP A 106 11.75 21.21 -4.39
N PHE A 107 12.97 20.71 -4.25
CA PHE A 107 13.38 19.88 -3.12
C PHE A 107 13.75 20.79 -1.95
N LEU A 108 13.06 20.61 -0.82
CA LEU A 108 13.16 21.48 0.34
C LEU A 108 14.05 20.91 1.45
N ALA A 109 14.04 19.58 1.62
CA ALA A 109 14.80 18.90 2.65
C ALA A 109 14.98 17.41 2.31
N VAL A 110 15.99 16.79 2.91
CA VAL A 110 16.13 15.34 2.98
C VAL A 110 16.18 14.90 4.44
N THR A 111 15.51 13.79 4.74
CA THR A 111 15.42 13.26 6.11
C THR A 111 15.74 11.78 6.12
N THR A 112 16.76 11.41 6.90
CA THR A 112 17.14 10.02 7.11
C THR A 112 16.16 9.33 8.05
N LEU A 113 15.68 8.15 7.67
CA LEU A 113 14.87 7.29 8.52
C LEU A 113 15.78 6.47 9.43
N LEU A 114 15.46 6.46 10.73
CA LEU A 114 16.31 5.86 11.76
C LEU A 114 15.67 4.60 12.34
N GLU A 115 16.50 3.64 12.73
CA GLU A 115 16.07 2.51 13.54
C GLU A 115 15.72 2.96 14.98
N PRO A 116 15.02 2.12 15.78
CA PRO A 116 14.66 2.47 17.17
C PRO A 116 15.84 2.80 18.09
N ASN A 117 17.07 2.40 17.72
CA ASN A 117 18.29 2.75 18.44
C ASN A 117 18.86 4.13 18.02
N GLY A 118 18.17 4.87 17.15
CA GLY A 118 18.58 6.17 16.63
C GLY A 118 19.68 6.11 15.56
N GLN A 119 20.07 4.92 15.10
CA GLN A 119 21.05 4.77 14.03
C GLN A 119 20.36 4.66 12.67
N PRO A 120 21.00 5.10 11.58
CA PRO A 120 20.51 4.80 10.23
C PRO A 120 20.41 3.29 10.00
N PHE A 121 19.46 2.88 9.16
CA PHE A 121 19.36 1.49 8.71
C PHE A 121 20.69 1.05 8.07
N ALA A 122 21.14 -0.15 8.42
CA ALA A 122 22.30 -0.74 7.78
C ALA A 122 22.04 -0.97 6.29
N THR A 123 23.09 -0.86 5.47
CA THR A 123 23.01 -1.17 4.03
C THR A 123 22.42 -2.56 3.80
N ALA A 124 21.47 -2.61 2.87
CA ALA A 124 20.70 -3.76 2.46
C ALA A 124 19.94 -4.44 3.61
N SER A 125 19.51 -3.70 4.63
CA SER A 125 18.71 -4.23 5.75
C SER A 125 17.20 -3.97 5.62
N ALA A 126 16.82 -3.10 4.68
CA ALA A 126 15.45 -2.77 4.32
C ALA A 126 15.36 -2.56 2.80
N ASP A 127 14.15 -2.71 2.29
CA ASP A 127 13.77 -2.48 0.89
C ASP A 127 12.51 -1.61 0.86
N PRO A 128 12.65 -0.27 0.98
CA PRO A 128 11.53 0.62 1.26
C PRO A 128 10.75 1.00 0.00
N GLU A 129 9.43 0.85 0.03
CA GLU A 129 8.59 0.99 -1.18
C GLU A 129 7.42 1.96 -0.98
N GLY A 130 6.58 1.69 0.02
CA GLY A 130 5.37 2.48 0.26
C GLY A 130 5.59 3.58 1.29
N LEU A 131 4.93 4.71 1.06
CA LEU A 131 4.87 5.85 1.99
C LEU A 131 3.44 6.38 2.09
N ALA A 132 2.96 6.62 3.31
CA ALA A 132 1.72 7.34 3.56
C ALA A 132 1.86 8.25 4.77
N LEU A 133 1.10 9.35 4.80
CA LEU A 133 1.04 10.30 5.91
C LEU A 133 -0.24 10.07 6.72
N THR A 134 -0.14 9.96 8.05
CA THR A 134 -1.31 9.89 8.93
C THR A 134 -1.84 11.29 9.23
N LYS A 135 -3.09 11.36 9.71
CA LYS A 135 -3.70 12.60 10.23
C LYS A 135 -2.99 13.19 11.46
N ASP A 136 -2.11 12.41 12.10
CA ASP A 136 -1.39 12.79 13.31
C ASP A 136 0.07 13.18 12.99
N ASP A 137 0.36 13.50 11.72
CA ASP A 137 1.70 13.88 11.20
C ASP A 137 2.76 12.77 11.35
N GLU A 138 2.36 11.50 11.24
CA GLU A 138 3.28 10.36 11.25
C GLU A 138 3.43 9.77 9.84
N LEU A 139 4.62 9.30 9.49
CA LEU A 139 4.86 8.57 8.26
C LEU A 139 4.69 7.07 8.49
N VAL A 140 3.86 6.43 7.68
CA VAL A 140 3.81 4.97 7.54
C VAL A 140 4.67 4.58 6.35
N VAL A 141 5.73 3.82 6.62
CA VAL A 141 6.65 3.33 5.59
C VAL A 141 6.56 1.81 5.53
N THR A 142 6.47 1.27 4.32
CA THR A 142 6.53 -0.18 4.10
C THR A 142 7.87 -0.58 3.51
N SER A 143 8.32 -1.78 3.90
CA SER A 143 9.42 -2.44 3.21
C SER A 143 8.99 -3.82 2.74
N GLU A 144 9.38 -4.17 1.50
CA GLU A 144 9.10 -5.47 0.93
C GLU A 144 9.94 -6.61 1.56
N GLY A 145 11.08 -6.27 2.15
CA GLY A 145 12.02 -7.21 2.75
C GLY A 145 12.81 -7.99 1.69
N PHE A 146 13.59 -8.97 2.13
CA PHE A 146 14.42 -9.78 1.24
C PHE A 146 14.21 -11.26 1.51
N ALA A 147 13.30 -11.88 0.75
CA ALA A 147 12.94 -13.29 0.95
C ALA A 147 14.15 -14.22 0.88
N ALA A 148 15.07 -13.99 -0.08
CA ALA A 148 16.28 -14.79 -0.25
C ALA A 148 17.30 -14.63 0.89
N ARG A 149 17.23 -13.52 1.64
CA ARG A 149 18.15 -13.20 2.75
C ARG A 149 17.48 -13.33 4.12
N LEU A 150 16.22 -13.78 4.15
CA LEU A 150 15.40 -13.93 5.36
C LEU A 150 15.26 -12.61 6.15
N ILE A 151 15.16 -11.50 5.42
CA ILE A 151 14.84 -10.21 5.99
C ILE A 151 13.33 -10.03 5.87
N ASP A 152 12.67 -9.87 7.00
CA ASP A 152 11.21 -9.72 7.07
C ASP A 152 10.77 -8.40 6.40
N PRO A 153 9.62 -8.39 5.70
CA PRO A 153 8.96 -7.14 5.35
C PRO A 153 8.55 -6.40 6.62
N PHE A 154 8.28 -5.10 6.52
CA PHE A 154 7.72 -4.35 7.65
C PHE A 154 6.70 -3.32 7.22
N VAL A 155 5.89 -2.90 8.19
CA VAL A 155 5.17 -1.63 8.18
C VAL A 155 5.61 -0.86 9.43
N ARG A 156 6.29 0.26 9.26
CA ARG A 156 6.88 1.04 10.35
C ARG A 156 6.33 2.46 10.38
N LEU A 157 6.29 3.02 11.57
CA LEU A 157 5.86 4.39 11.82
C LEU A 157 7.08 5.25 12.16
N PHE A 158 7.10 6.45 11.63
CA PHE A 158 8.16 7.44 11.84
C PHE A 158 7.56 8.82 12.09
N GLU A 159 8.25 9.62 12.90
CA GLU A 159 8.04 11.07 12.95
C GLU A 159 8.53 11.72 11.65
N LEU A 160 8.09 12.95 11.37
CA LEU A 160 8.58 13.75 10.24
C LEU A 160 10.07 14.13 10.36
N ASP A 161 10.70 13.95 11.52
CA ASP A 161 12.15 14.11 11.68
C ASP A 161 12.94 12.82 11.38
N GLY A 162 12.24 11.74 11.03
CA GLY A 162 12.82 10.44 10.69
C GLY A 162 13.06 9.51 11.87
N SER A 163 12.75 9.92 13.10
CA SER A 163 12.83 9.05 14.27
C SER A 163 11.75 7.95 14.24
N SER A 164 12.10 6.75 14.69
CA SER A 164 11.18 5.60 14.70
C SER A 164 10.18 5.68 15.85
N LEU A 165 8.90 5.54 15.52
CA LEU A 165 7.79 5.45 16.47
C LEU A 165 7.42 4.00 16.82
N GLY A 166 7.65 3.08 15.88
CA GLY A 166 7.38 1.66 16.08
C GLY A 166 7.09 0.91 14.79
N ALA A 167 6.48 -0.27 14.93
CA ALA A 167 6.11 -1.13 13.82
C ALA A 167 4.76 -1.79 14.05
N LEU A 168 4.00 -2.00 12.98
CA LEU A 168 2.81 -2.85 13.01
C LEU A 168 3.24 -4.32 12.90
N PRO A 169 2.50 -5.25 13.55
CA PRO A 169 2.81 -6.66 13.46
C PRO A 169 2.58 -7.17 12.03
N VAL A 170 3.58 -7.86 11.49
CA VAL A 170 3.48 -8.53 10.20
C VAL A 170 2.92 -9.95 10.40
N PRO A 171 1.82 -10.33 9.73
CA PRO A 171 1.27 -11.67 9.84
C PRO A 171 2.27 -12.74 9.38
N THR A 172 2.31 -13.86 10.10
CA THR A 172 3.24 -14.98 9.85
C THR A 172 3.30 -15.47 8.39
N PRO A 173 2.21 -15.50 7.60
CA PRO A 173 2.28 -15.86 6.17
C PRO A 173 3.24 -15.01 5.34
N PHE A 174 3.51 -13.76 5.74
CA PHE A 174 4.42 -12.84 5.04
C PHE A 174 5.87 -12.96 5.50
N LEU A 175 6.14 -13.67 6.59
CA LEU A 175 7.50 -13.81 7.12
C LEU A 175 8.28 -14.91 6.36
N PRO A 176 9.38 -14.57 5.65
CA PRO A 176 10.19 -15.53 4.91
C PRO A 176 10.81 -16.58 5.83
N ILE A 177 10.95 -17.79 5.30
CA ILE A 177 11.63 -18.90 5.96
C ILE A 177 12.64 -19.54 5.03
N ALA A 178 13.68 -20.16 5.60
CA ALA A 178 14.76 -20.81 4.83
C ALA A 178 14.27 -21.84 3.79
N GLY A 179 13.11 -22.47 4.03
CA GLY A 179 12.51 -23.42 3.08
C GLY A 179 11.83 -22.78 1.86
N GLY A 180 11.63 -21.45 1.83
CA GLY A 180 10.98 -20.74 0.72
C GLY A 180 9.51 -21.10 0.48
N THR A 181 8.88 -21.87 1.37
CA THR A 181 7.48 -22.31 1.25
C THR A 181 6.49 -21.31 1.86
N ARG A 182 6.99 -20.25 2.51
CA ARG A 182 6.23 -19.17 3.13
C ARG A 182 7.04 -17.87 3.10
N GLY A 183 6.34 -16.76 3.09
CA GLY A 183 6.91 -15.41 3.10
C GLY A 183 6.41 -14.59 1.93
N VAL A 184 6.78 -13.32 1.96
CA VAL A 184 6.81 -12.47 0.75
C VAL A 184 7.66 -13.12 -0.34
N ARG A 185 7.34 -12.76 -1.58
CA ARG A 185 8.16 -13.08 -2.75
C ARG A 185 8.96 -11.82 -3.08
N GLN A 186 10.17 -12.01 -3.59
CA GLN A 186 11.00 -10.89 -4.04
C GLN A 186 10.24 -10.05 -5.08
N ASN A 187 10.28 -8.73 -4.92
CA ASN A 187 9.65 -7.72 -5.77
C ASN A 187 8.12 -7.87 -5.88
N LEU A 188 7.49 -8.44 -4.83
CA LEU A 188 6.05 -8.70 -4.73
C LEU A 188 5.61 -8.65 -3.24
N GLY A 189 6.29 -7.84 -2.44
CA GLY A 189 6.05 -7.71 -1.01
C GLY A 189 5.12 -6.54 -0.69
N PHE A 190 5.49 -5.74 0.30
CA PHE A 190 4.70 -4.58 0.73
C PHE A 190 5.06 -3.33 -0.08
N GLU A 191 4.55 -3.27 -1.31
CA GLU A 191 4.86 -2.26 -2.34
C GLU A 191 4.15 -0.90 -2.16
N SER A 192 3.22 -0.79 -1.21
CA SER A 192 2.37 0.40 -1.10
C SER A 192 1.86 0.60 0.32
N ALA A 193 1.60 1.86 0.67
CA ALA A 193 0.99 2.28 1.92
C ALA A 193 -0.20 3.19 1.64
N ALA A 194 -1.20 3.14 2.53
CA ALA A 194 -2.31 4.09 2.53
C ALA A 194 -2.83 4.24 3.96
N THR A 195 -3.30 5.44 4.27
CA THR A 195 -3.96 5.82 5.52
C THR A 195 -5.39 6.27 5.19
N ALA A 196 -6.27 6.24 6.20
CA ALA A 196 -7.69 6.55 6.06
C ALA A 196 -8.02 8.00 6.44
#